data_AF-A0AA35Q4P2-F1
#
_entry.id   AF-A0AA35Q4P2-F1
#
_cell.length_a   1.000
_cell.length_b   1.000
_cell.length_c   1.000
_cell.angle_alpha   90.00
_cell.angle_beta   90.00
_cell.angle_gamma   90.00
#
_symmetry.space_group_name_H-M   'P 1'
#
loop_
_entity.id
_entity.type
_entity.pdbx_description
1 polymer ?
#
loop_
_entity_poly.entity_id
_entity_poly.type
_entity_poly.pdbx_seq_one_letter_code
_entity_poly.pdbx_strand_id
1 'polypeptide(L)'
;MDIYVVSIPSMDDEKLNDLFGALPDKCVVLLEDIDAAGATWSRGSDAEDSDSDLETRSPKKGVTLSGLLNVLDGVSSQDDRILIMTTNHPEKLDDALTRPGRVDLKIAFQLANRSMANKIYQFMFRQPEYDHGGIGQQGKQDEMMEELAKTFTEKVPEFVFSPAEVIAYLQQHWDSPTDAVKHCDQWVDDLYKEKKVKKRAIGKGARQG
;
A
#
# COMPACT_ATOMS: atom_id res chain seq x y z
N MET A 1 -10.31 17.22 11.33
CA MET A 1 -10.10 17.08 9.88
C MET A 1 -10.43 15.64 9.57
N ASP A 2 -11.51 15.42 8.83
CA ASP A 2 -12.06 14.09 8.61
C ASP A 2 -11.45 13.45 7.36
N ILE A 3 -11.39 12.11 7.36
CA ILE A 3 -10.85 11.30 6.25
C ILE A 3 -12.00 10.61 5.55
N TYR A 4 -12.12 10.82 4.25
CA TYR A 4 -13.13 10.21 3.38
C TYR A 4 -12.48 9.18 2.47
N VAL A 5 -12.89 7.92 2.59
CA VAL A 5 -12.33 6.81 1.81
C VAL A 5 -13.25 6.50 0.64
N VAL A 6 -12.65 6.38 -0.54
CA VAL A 6 -13.35 6.21 -1.81
C VAL A 6 -12.68 5.06 -2.58
N SER A 7 -13.45 4.00 -2.85
CA SER A 7 -12.97 2.81 -3.55
C SER A 7 -13.38 2.83 -5.02
N ILE A 8 -12.41 3.08 -5.89
CA ILE A 8 -12.60 3.24 -7.35
C ILE A 8 -13.27 2.05 -8.05
N PRO A 9 -12.98 0.77 -7.73
CA PRO A 9 -13.60 -0.39 -8.38
C PRO A 9 -15.14 -0.43 -8.34
N SER A 10 -15.75 0.27 -7.39
CA SER A 10 -17.19 0.25 -7.14
C SER A 10 -17.94 1.46 -7.71
N MET A 11 -17.26 2.34 -8.44
CA MET A 11 -17.75 3.67 -8.82
C MET A 11 -17.83 3.91 -10.33
N ASP A 12 -18.66 4.88 -10.69
CA ASP A 12 -18.78 5.46 -12.03
C ASP A 12 -18.51 6.97 -11.96
N ASP A 13 -18.38 7.62 -13.12
CA ASP A 13 -18.03 9.04 -13.21
C ASP A 13 -19.08 9.96 -12.55
N GLU A 14 -20.37 9.60 -12.62
CA GLU A 14 -21.46 10.38 -12.04
C GLU A 14 -21.37 10.40 -10.51
N LYS A 15 -21.29 9.21 -9.89
CA LYS A 15 -21.13 9.09 -8.43
C LYS A 15 -19.85 9.73 -7.92
N LEU A 16 -18.77 9.67 -8.70
CA LEU A 16 -17.51 10.29 -8.32
C LEU A 16 -17.66 11.82 -8.27
N ASN A 17 -18.29 12.43 -9.27
CA ASN A 17 -18.56 13.87 -9.27
C ASN A 17 -19.48 14.28 -8.12
N ASP A 18 -20.58 13.54 -7.91
CA ASP A 18 -21.52 13.82 -6.82
C ASP A 18 -20.85 13.75 -5.44
N LEU A 19 -20.02 12.71 -5.23
CA LEU A 19 -19.28 12.54 -3.98
C LEU A 19 -18.34 13.73 -3.75
N PHE A 20 -17.54 14.10 -4.76
CA PHE A 20 -16.62 15.23 -4.61
C PHE A 20 -17.32 16.58 -4.46
N GLY A 21 -18.51 16.75 -5.05
CA GLY A 21 -19.35 17.93 -4.84
C GLY A 21 -19.98 18.01 -3.45
N ALA A 22 -20.26 16.87 -2.81
CA ALA A 22 -20.86 16.80 -1.47
C ALA A 22 -19.85 16.82 -0.32
N LEU A 23 -18.57 16.56 -0.60
CA LEU A 23 -17.50 16.61 0.40
C LEU A 23 -17.36 18.02 1.01
N PRO A 24 -17.07 18.13 2.31
CA PRO A 24 -16.86 19.42 2.95
C PRO A 24 -15.52 20.03 2.53
N ASP A 25 -15.39 21.35 2.72
CA ASP A 25 -14.10 22.02 2.70
C ASP A 25 -13.19 21.45 3.81
N LYS A 26 -11.86 21.47 3.63
CA LYS A 26 -10.88 21.06 4.66
C LYS A 26 -11.02 19.60 5.09
N CYS A 27 -10.98 18.69 4.12
CA CYS A 27 -10.95 17.26 4.34
C CYS A 27 -9.73 16.57 3.74
N VAL A 28 -9.46 15.34 4.20
CA VAL A 28 -8.57 14.41 3.50
C VAL A 28 -9.43 13.43 2.71
N VAL A 29 -9.12 13.24 1.43
CA VAL A 29 -9.74 12.23 0.58
C VAL A 29 -8.72 11.14 0.29
N LEU A 30 -9.07 9.89 0.51
CA LEU A 30 -8.28 8.72 0.18
C LEU A 30 -8.96 7.97 -0.97
N LEU A 31 -8.35 8.01 -2.16
CA LEU A 31 -8.76 7.17 -3.29
C LEU A 31 -7.94 5.88 -3.28
N GLU A 32 -8.60 4.75 -3.08
CA GLU A 32 -7.94 3.45 -3.05
C GLU A 32 -7.97 2.72 -4.39
N ASP A 33 -6.90 1.97 -4.67
CA ASP A 33 -6.77 1.07 -5.82
C ASP A 33 -7.08 1.74 -7.15
N ILE A 34 -6.50 2.92 -7.38
CA ILE A 34 -6.79 3.73 -8.57
C ILE A 34 -6.39 3.00 -9.86
N ASP A 35 -5.44 2.06 -9.81
CA ASP A 35 -5.03 1.22 -10.94
C ASP A 35 -6.10 0.20 -11.37
N ALA A 36 -7.09 -0.09 -10.53
CA ALA A 36 -8.22 -0.96 -10.90
C ALA A 36 -9.10 -0.33 -11.99
N ALA A 37 -9.20 1.01 -12.04
CA ALA A 37 -9.83 1.71 -13.16
C ALA A 37 -8.94 1.76 -14.42
N GLY A 38 -7.67 1.35 -14.32
CA GLY A 38 -6.65 1.40 -15.37
C GLY A 38 -7.00 0.61 -16.64
N ALA A 39 -7.85 -0.43 -16.56
CA ALA A 39 -8.38 -1.11 -17.76
C ALA A 39 -9.24 -0.20 -18.67
N THR A 40 -9.60 0.98 -18.16
CA THR A 40 -10.32 2.05 -18.87
C THR A 40 -9.40 3.22 -19.22
N TRP A 41 -8.17 3.25 -18.72
CA TRP A 41 -7.23 4.38 -18.86
C TRP A 41 -6.24 4.22 -20.01
N SER A 42 -6.02 2.99 -20.51
CA SER A 42 -5.24 2.75 -21.72
C SER A 42 -5.90 3.45 -22.92
N ARG A 43 -5.42 4.65 -23.24
CA ARG A 43 -5.62 5.30 -24.52
C ARG A 43 -4.83 4.52 -25.57
N GLY A 44 -5.54 3.68 -26.32
CA GLY A 44 -5.18 3.20 -27.66
C GLY A 44 -3.73 2.80 -27.94
N SER A 45 -3.46 1.50 -27.90
CA SER A 45 -2.62 0.81 -28.89
C SER A 45 -3.09 -0.64 -28.93
N ASP A 46 -3.43 -1.15 -30.11
CA ASP A 46 -4.06 -2.45 -30.42
C ASP A 46 -5.60 -2.45 -30.57
N ALA A 47 -6.14 -1.41 -31.20
CA ALA A 47 -7.38 -1.54 -31.95
C ALA A 47 -7.26 -0.75 -33.28
N GLU A 48 -6.35 -1.19 -34.14
CA GLU A 48 -6.49 -0.92 -35.57
C GLU A 48 -7.34 -2.03 -36.20
N ASP A 49 -8.42 -1.59 -36.86
CA ASP A 49 -9.22 -2.25 -37.88
C ASP A 49 -9.81 -3.65 -37.62
N SER A 50 -11.06 -3.65 -37.19
CA SER A 50 -12.09 -4.33 -37.98
C SER A 50 -13.41 -3.56 -37.91
N ASP A 51 -13.71 -2.86 -39.00
CA ASP A 51 -14.99 -2.24 -39.32
C ASP A 51 -16.08 -3.33 -39.42
N SER A 52 -16.66 -3.73 -38.28
CA SER A 52 -17.94 -4.46 -38.18
C SER A 52 -18.32 -4.66 -36.72
N ASP A 53 -19.29 -3.87 -36.27
CA ASP A 53 -20.27 -4.12 -35.19
C ASP A 53 -20.45 -2.88 -34.30
N LEU A 54 -21.28 -1.98 -34.82
CA LEU A 54 -21.73 -0.73 -34.21
C LEU A 54 -22.80 -0.91 -33.12
N GLU A 55 -23.06 -2.12 -32.61
CA GLU A 55 -24.14 -2.36 -31.65
C GLU A 55 -23.64 -3.39 -30.60
N THR A 56 -23.61 -3.01 -29.31
CA THR A 56 -23.37 -3.84 -28.09
C THR A 56 -22.08 -3.66 -27.26
N ARG A 57 -21.30 -2.58 -27.40
CA ARG A 57 -20.44 -2.16 -26.26
C ARG A 57 -21.29 -1.46 -25.22
N SER A 58 -21.77 -2.24 -24.25
CA SER A 58 -22.33 -1.69 -23.00
C SER A 58 -21.37 -0.61 -22.48
N PRO A 59 -21.85 0.59 -22.08
CA PRO A 59 -20.97 1.62 -21.53
C PRO A 59 -20.21 1.00 -20.35
N LYS A 60 -18.88 1.11 -20.37
CA LYS A 60 -18.04 0.62 -19.27
C LYS A 60 -18.52 1.32 -17.99
N LYS A 61 -19.20 0.58 -17.11
CA LYS A 61 -19.74 1.08 -15.83
C LYS A 61 -18.61 1.23 -14.80
N GLY A 62 -17.65 2.10 -15.09
CA GLY A 62 -16.50 2.34 -14.23
C GLY A 62 -15.97 3.75 -14.37
N VAL A 63 -15.19 4.21 -13.39
CA VAL A 63 -14.51 5.50 -13.46
C VAL A 63 -13.59 5.56 -14.69
N THR A 64 -13.79 6.54 -15.54
CA THR A 64 -12.92 6.81 -16.69
C THR A 64 -11.74 7.68 -16.28
N LEU A 65 -10.64 7.66 -17.06
CA LEU A 65 -9.52 8.56 -16.80
C LEU A 65 -9.98 10.02 -16.85
N SER A 66 -10.77 10.39 -17.85
CA SER A 66 -11.31 11.74 -17.99
C SER A 66 -12.20 12.13 -16.82
N GLY A 67 -13.04 11.21 -16.33
CA GLY A 67 -13.88 11.42 -15.15
C GLY A 67 -13.05 11.72 -13.90
N LEU A 68 -12.02 10.92 -13.63
CA LEU A 68 -11.09 11.17 -12.53
C LEU A 68 -10.36 12.51 -12.70
N LEU A 69 -9.81 12.78 -13.89
CA LEU A 69 -9.09 14.04 -14.14
C LEU A 69 -9.97 15.28 -13.99
N ASN A 70 -11.24 15.21 -14.37
CA ASN A 70 -12.19 16.31 -14.18
C ASN A 70 -12.47 16.58 -12.70
N VAL A 71 -12.41 15.56 -11.86
CA VAL A 71 -12.58 15.73 -10.41
C VAL A 71 -11.33 16.36 -9.77
N LEU A 72 -10.14 16.06 -10.30
CA LEU A 72 -8.88 16.63 -9.82
C LEU A 72 -8.66 18.08 -10.28
N ASP A 73 -8.91 18.36 -11.56
CA ASP A 73 -8.57 19.63 -12.21
C ASP A 73 -9.79 20.49 -12.58
N GLY A 74 -11.00 20.02 -12.28
CA GLY A 74 -12.23 20.70 -12.69
C GLY A 74 -12.31 22.09 -12.08
N VAL A 75 -13.10 22.97 -12.72
CA VAL A 75 -13.46 24.30 -12.21
C VAL A 75 -14.13 24.30 -10.83
N SER A 76 -14.49 23.12 -10.32
CA SER A 76 -15.02 22.87 -8.98
C SER A 76 -14.03 22.20 -8.02
N SER A 77 -12.75 22.03 -8.40
CA SER A 77 -11.73 21.52 -7.48
C SER A 77 -11.55 22.54 -6.36
N GLN A 78 -11.79 22.09 -5.12
CA GLN A 78 -11.76 22.97 -3.97
C GLN A 78 -10.33 23.06 -3.41
N ASP A 79 -9.82 24.28 -3.28
CA ASP A 79 -8.43 24.61 -2.91
C ASP A 79 -7.99 24.16 -1.50
N ASP A 80 -8.90 23.61 -0.68
CA ASP A 80 -8.67 23.31 0.74
C ASP A 80 -8.67 21.81 1.07
N ARG A 81 -8.42 20.92 0.09
CA ARG A 81 -8.46 19.46 0.30
C ARG A 81 -7.11 18.79 0.10
N ILE A 82 -6.82 17.79 0.93
CA ILE A 82 -5.67 16.90 0.73
C ILE A 82 -6.18 15.64 0.05
N LEU A 83 -5.65 15.34 -1.13
CA LEU A 83 -5.92 14.08 -1.82
C LEU A 83 -4.75 13.12 -1.65
N ILE A 84 -5.06 11.91 -1.20
CA ILE A 84 -4.15 10.77 -1.16
C ILE A 84 -4.69 9.71 -2.09
N MET A 85 -3.83 9.13 -2.93
CA MET A 85 -4.19 8.03 -3.80
C MET A 85 -3.27 6.84 -3.53
N THR A 86 -3.81 5.63 -3.55
CA THR A 86 -3.02 4.40 -3.44
C THR A 86 -3.09 3.61 -4.75
N THR A 87 -1.97 2.97 -5.08
CA THR A 87 -1.87 2.08 -6.24
C THR A 87 -0.87 0.97 -5.97
N ASN A 88 -1.17 -0.24 -6.46
CA ASN A 88 -0.21 -1.34 -6.48
C ASN A 88 0.64 -1.35 -7.76
N HIS A 89 0.19 -0.62 -8.79
CA HIS A 89 0.75 -0.63 -10.14
C HIS A 89 1.00 0.79 -10.66
N PRO A 90 1.93 1.57 -10.05
CA PRO A 90 2.22 2.92 -10.49
C PRO A 90 2.65 3.02 -11.96
N GLU A 91 3.21 1.96 -12.52
CA GLU A 91 3.60 1.85 -13.93
C GLU A 91 2.41 1.79 -14.91
N LYS A 92 1.21 1.50 -14.42
CA LYS A 92 -0.03 1.46 -15.23
C LYS A 92 -0.78 2.79 -15.23
N LEU A 93 -0.33 3.76 -14.43
CA LEU A 93 -0.98 5.06 -14.35
C LEU A 93 -0.67 5.89 -15.59
N ASP A 94 -1.68 6.57 -16.13
CA ASP A 94 -1.49 7.52 -17.22
C ASP A 94 -0.65 8.71 -16.73
N ASP A 95 0.34 9.13 -17.51
CA ASP A 95 1.21 10.27 -17.18
C ASP A 95 0.42 11.53 -16.88
N ALA A 96 -0.72 11.73 -17.54
CA ALA A 96 -1.60 12.86 -17.27
C ALA A 96 -2.02 12.90 -15.80
N LEU A 97 -2.33 11.77 -15.17
CA LEU A 97 -2.71 11.72 -13.76
C LEU A 97 -1.57 12.15 -12.82
N THR A 98 -0.32 11.85 -13.19
CA THR A 98 0.83 12.03 -12.30
C THR A 98 1.67 13.28 -12.60
N ARG A 99 1.16 14.18 -13.45
CA ARG A 99 1.79 15.47 -13.79
C ARG A 99 1.82 16.43 -12.58
N PRO A 100 2.83 17.32 -12.52
CA PRO A 100 2.86 18.40 -11.53
C PRO A 100 1.57 19.23 -11.57
N GLY A 101 1.02 19.58 -10.40
CA GLY A 101 -0.29 20.22 -10.26
C GLY A 101 -1.45 19.26 -9.99
N ARG A 102 -1.27 17.95 -10.27
CA ARG A 102 -2.20 16.88 -9.85
C ARG A 102 -1.63 16.02 -8.74
N VAL A 103 -0.36 15.64 -8.89
CA VAL A 103 0.37 14.84 -7.90
C VAL A 103 1.70 15.51 -7.62
N ASP A 104 1.81 16.12 -6.45
CA ASP A 104 3.01 16.83 -6.03
C ASP A 104 3.99 15.94 -5.24
N LEU A 105 3.47 14.89 -4.57
CA LEU A 105 4.25 13.98 -3.75
C LEU A 105 3.97 12.52 -4.12
N LYS A 106 5.04 11.78 -4.41
CA LYS A 106 5.01 10.33 -4.66
C LYS A 106 5.81 9.62 -3.58
N ILE A 107 5.16 8.75 -2.80
CA ILE A 107 5.81 7.96 -1.75
C ILE A 107 5.75 6.48 -2.16
N ALA A 108 6.91 5.85 -2.31
CA ALA A 108 7.01 4.43 -2.58
C ALA A 108 7.06 3.63 -1.28
N PHE A 109 6.09 2.74 -1.09
CA PHE A 109 6.10 1.77 0.00
C PHE A 109 6.88 0.54 -0.43
N GLN A 110 8.01 0.29 0.23
CA GLN A 110 8.94 -0.77 -0.12
C GLN A 110 8.87 -1.94 0.86
N LEU A 111 9.47 -3.05 0.46
CA LEU A 111 9.76 -4.17 1.36
C LEU A 111 10.69 -3.69 2.51
N ALA A 112 10.57 -4.33 3.66
CA ALA A 112 11.27 -3.93 4.86
C ALA A 112 12.80 -4.05 4.69
N ASN A 113 13.50 -2.96 4.98
CA ASN A 113 14.94 -2.97 5.21
C ASN A 113 15.24 -3.21 6.70
N ARG A 114 16.52 -3.30 7.06
CA ARG A 114 16.93 -3.49 8.48
C ARG A 114 16.36 -2.42 9.40
N SER A 115 16.40 -1.16 8.98
CA SER A 115 15.90 -0.05 9.81
C SER A 115 14.40 -0.17 10.10
N MET A 116 13.61 -0.54 9.09
CA MET A 116 12.17 -0.78 9.24
C MET A 116 11.90 -1.98 10.14
N ALA A 117 12.58 -3.11 9.91
CA ALA A 117 12.44 -4.30 10.76
C ALA A 117 12.80 -4.01 12.22
N ASN A 118 13.83 -3.20 12.46
CA ASN A 118 14.26 -2.80 13.79
C ASN A 118 13.19 -1.95 14.47
N LYS A 119 12.66 -0.93 13.77
CA LYS A 119 11.58 -0.07 14.27
C LYS A 119 10.32 -0.86 14.58
N ILE A 120 9.93 -1.79 13.71
CA ILE A 120 8.77 -2.66 13.93
C ILE A 120 9.00 -3.51 15.19
N TYR A 121 10.17 -4.12 15.33
CA TYR A 121 10.49 -4.95 16.49
C TYR A 121 10.47 -4.16 17.80
N GLN A 122 11.12 -2.99 17.82
CA GLN A 122 11.09 -2.11 18.99
C GLN A 122 9.67 -1.65 19.30
N PHE A 123 8.90 -1.23 18.30
CA PHE A 123 7.52 -0.80 18.48
C PHE A 123 6.63 -1.91 19.05
N MET A 124 6.83 -3.16 18.62
CA MET A 124 6.04 -4.31 19.05
C MET A 124 6.30 -4.71 20.51
N PHE A 125 7.54 -4.60 20.99
CA PHE A 125 7.95 -5.17 22.29
C PHE A 125 8.30 -4.14 23.35
N ARG A 126 8.53 -2.87 22.98
CA ARG A 126 8.75 -1.80 23.95
C ARG A 126 7.41 -1.43 24.57
N GLN A 127 7.15 -1.89 25.80
CA GLN A 127 5.93 -1.53 26.51
C GLN A 127 5.90 -0.03 26.84
N PRO A 128 4.73 0.63 26.77
CA PRO A 128 4.58 1.97 27.32
C PRO A 128 4.78 1.92 28.84
N GLU A 129 5.60 2.83 29.33
CA GLU A 129 6.00 2.95 30.73
C GLU A 129 4.76 3.07 31.64
N TYR A 130 4.48 2.05 32.46
CA TYR A 130 3.75 2.27 33.70
C TYR A 130 4.78 2.59 34.78
N ASP A 131 4.82 3.86 35.16
CA ASP A 131 5.73 4.51 36.10
C ASP A 131 5.71 3.88 37.51
N HIS A 132 6.29 2.69 37.69
CA HIS A 132 6.51 2.08 39.00
C HIS A 132 7.81 1.25 39.02
N GLY A 133 8.98 1.92 39.04
CA GLY A 133 10.17 1.32 39.64
C GLY A 133 11.53 1.64 39.02
N GLY A 134 12.29 2.52 39.68
CA GLY A 134 13.75 2.45 39.76
C GLY A 134 14.55 2.71 38.48
N ILE A 135 15.12 3.92 38.39
CA ILE A 135 16.00 4.46 37.32
C ILE A 135 17.15 3.50 36.90
N GLY A 136 17.54 2.51 37.72
CA GLY A 136 18.60 1.55 37.41
C GLY A 136 18.21 0.25 36.71
N GLN A 137 16.92 -0.14 36.67
CA GLN A 137 16.48 -1.38 35.99
C GLN A 137 16.04 -1.13 34.53
N GLN A 138 15.59 0.09 34.23
CA GLN A 138 15.21 0.52 32.88
C GLN A 138 16.36 0.45 31.89
N GLY A 139 17.55 0.94 32.25
CA GLY A 139 18.71 0.94 31.33
C GLY A 139 19.10 -0.46 30.85
N LYS A 140 19.03 -1.47 31.75
CA LYS A 140 19.35 -2.86 31.39
C LYS A 140 18.29 -3.52 30.51
N GLN A 141 17.01 -3.19 30.71
CA GLN A 141 15.94 -3.72 29.85
C GLN A 141 16.00 -3.10 28.46
N ASP A 142 16.29 -1.80 28.36
CA ASP A 142 16.45 -1.11 27.09
C ASP A 142 17.67 -1.63 26.31
N GLU A 143 18.82 -1.83 26.96
CA GLU A 143 20.02 -2.44 26.35
C GLU A 143 19.73 -3.86 25.83
N MET A 144 19.04 -4.68 26.62
CA MET A 144 18.65 -6.03 26.20
C MET A 144 17.69 -6.00 25.00
N MET A 145 16.72 -5.08 25.02
CA MET A 145 15.74 -4.92 23.93
C MET A 145 16.43 -4.47 22.63
N GLU A 146 17.42 -3.58 22.73
CA GLU A 146 18.21 -3.10 21.59
C GLU A 146 19.07 -4.22 20.99
N GLU A 147 19.73 -5.03 21.81
CA GLU A 147 20.51 -6.19 21.36
C GLU A 147 19.63 -7.27 20.70
N LEU A 148 18.45 -7.53 21.26
CA LEU A 148 17.48 -8.44 20.64
C LEU A 148 16.97 -7.90 19.30
N ALA A 149 16.67 -6.61 19.21
CA ALA A 149 16.24 -5.97 17.97
C ALA A 149 17.32 -6.05 16.89
N LYS A 150 18.58 -5.81 17.28
CA LYS A 150 19.73 -5.94 16.38
C LYS A 150 19.86 -7.37 15.88
N THR A 151 19.86 -8.35 16.78
CA THR A 151 19.93 -9.78 16.45
C THR A 151 18.80 -10.20 15.51
N PHE A 152 17.56 -9.77 15.79
CA PHE A 152 16.42 -10.01 14.90
C PHE A 152 16.69 -9.43 13.50
N THR A 153 17.12 -8.18 13.40
CA THR A 153 17.34 -7.51 12.11
C THR A 153 18.50 -8.07 11.29
N GLU A 154 19.48 -8.70 11.94
CA GLU A 154 20.56 -9.41 11.26
C GLU A 154 20.05 -10.69 10.59
N LYS A 155 19.07 -11.36 11.20
CA LYS A 155 18.42 -12.56 10.65
C LYS A 155 17.39 -12.25 9.57
N VAL A 156 16.75 -11.08 9.61
CA VAL A 156 15.78 -10.67 8.59
C VAL A 156 16.50 -10.15 7.33
N PRO A 157 16.39 -10.85 6.19
CA PRO A 157 16.97 -10.39 4.92
C PRO A 157 16.30 -9.10 4.42
N GLU A 158 17.12 -8.20 3.88
CA GLU A 158 16.64 -6.90 3.42
C GLU A 158 15.83 -6.98 2.13
N PHE A 159 14.74 -6.21 2.08
CA PHE A 159 13.87 -6.05 0.92
C PHE A 159 13.25 -7.36 0.39
N VAL A 160 12.92 -8.29 1.30
CA VAL A 160 12.29 -9.57 0.96
C VAL A 160 10.87 -9.68 1.50
N PHE A 161 10.67 -9.17 2.71
CA PHE A 161 9.39 -9.23 3.41
C PHE A 161 8.74 -7.85 3.45
N SER A 162 7.42 -7.80 3.31
CA SER A 162 6.67 -6.58 3.56
C SER A 162 6.66 -6.26 5.07
N PRO A 163 6.51 -4.97 5.46
CA PRO A 163 6.30 -4.61 6.85
C PRO A 163 5.17 -5.41 7.53
N ALA A 164 4.08 -5.70 6.80
CA ALA A 164 2.96 -6.49 7.30
C ALA A 164 3.34 -7.95 7.61
N GLU A 165 4.16 -8.59 6.77
CA GLU A 165 4.66 -9.95 7.03
C GLU A 165 5.54 -9.99 8.29
N VAL A 166 6.39 -8.97 8.50
CA VAL A 166 7.22 -8.84 9.71
C VAL A 166 6.32 -8.66 10.94
N ILE A 167 5.32 -7.77 10.88
CA ILE A 167 4.38 -7.55 11.98
C ILE A 167 3.62 -8.84 12.30
N ALA A 168 3.09 -9.53 11.30
CA ALA A 168 2.33 -10.76 11.48
C ALA A 168 3.17 -11.88 12.12
N TYR A 169 4.47 -11.92 11.83
CA TYR A 169 5.39 -12.81 12.53
C TYR A 169 5.55 -12.44 14.00
N LEU A 170 5.89 -11.18 14.29
CA LEU A 170 6.13 -10.74 15.66
C LEU A 170 4.88 -10.82 16.54
N GLN A 171 3.68 -10.64 15.97
CA GLN A 171 2.42 -10.84 16.66
C GLN A 171 2.23 -12.27 17.19
N GLN A 172 2.79 -13.29 16.53
CA GLN A 172 2.75 -14.68 17.01
C GLN A 172 3.62 -14.90 18.26
N HIS A 173 4.53 -13.96 18.54
CA HIS A 173 5.47 -13.98 19.66
C HIS A 173 5.31 -12.75 20.55
N TRP A 174 4.14 -12.10 20.56
CA TRP A 174 3.91 -10.79 21.20
C TRP A 174 4.28 -10.74 22.69
N ASP A 175 4.26 -11.90 23.37
CA ASP A 175 4.56 -12.08 24.79
C ASP A 175 6.05 -12.35 25.06
N SER A 176 6.86 -12.63 24.04
CA SER A 176 8.26 -13.02 24.20
C SER A 176 9.17 -12.49 23.07
N PRO A 177 9.87 -11.35 23.28
CA PRO A 177 10.81 -10.81 22.28
C PRO A 177 11.95 -11.78 21.99
N THR A 178 12.41 -12.54 23.00
CA THR A 178 13.46 -13.55 22.85
C THR A 178 13.01 -14.72 21.97
N ASP A 179 11.74 -15.12 22.07
CA ASP A 179 11.23 -16.24 21.28
C ASP A 179 11.11 -15.87 19.80
N ALA A 180 10.72 -14.63 19.51
CA ALA A 180 10.73 -14.07 18.16
C ALA A 180 12.14 -14.10 17.54
N VAL A 181 13.21 -13.82 18.31
CA VAL A 181 14.58 -13.91 17.77
C VAL A 181 15.00 -15.36 17.53
N LYS A 182 14.60 -16.26 18.43
CA LYS A 182 14.95 -17.68 18.39
C LYS A 182 14.35 -18.38 17.16
N HIS A 183 13.09 -18.09 16.84
CA HIS A 183 12.35 -18.74 15.75
C HIS A 183 12.43 -17.98 14.41
N CYS A 184 13.10 -16.83 14.37
CA CYS A 184 13.19 -15.99 13.17
C CYS A 184 13.78 -16.73 11.96
N ASP A 185 14.85 -17.51 12.13
CA ASP A 185 15.51 -18.21 11.02
C ASP A 185 14.56 -19.19 10.32
N GLN A 186 13.79 -19.94 11.13
CA GLN A 186 12.79 -20.88 10.63
C GLN A 186 11.67 -20.16 9.87
N TRP A 187 11.18 -19.05 10.42
CA TRP A 187 10.16 -18.22 9.76
C TRP A 187 10.64 -17.66 8.42
N VAL A 188 11.87 -17.15 8.37
CA VAL A 188 12.48 -16.64 7.13
C VAL A 188 12.54 -17.74 6.07
N ASP A 189 13.02 -18.92 6.43
CA ASP A 189 13.15 -20.06 5.52
C ASP A 189 11.79 -20.52 4.96
N ASP A 190 10.76 -20.57 5.79
CA ASP A 190 9.45 -21.05 5.39
C ASP A 190 8.75 -20.07 4.44
N LEU A 191 8.77 -18.78 4.75
CA LEU A 191 8.23 -17.79 3.82
C LEU A 191 9.02 -17.72 2.50
N TYR A 192 10.33 -17.93 2.51
CA TYR A 192 11.11 -18.03 1.27
C TYR A 192 10.64 -19.19 0.40
N LYS A 193 10.37 -20.35 0.99
CA LYS A 193 9.83 -21.52 0.26
C LYS A 193 8.46 -21.18 -0.32
N GLU A 194 7.57 -20.59 0.48
CA GLU A 194 6.24 -20.20 0.02
C GLU A 194 6.29 -19.20 -1.15
N LYS A 195 7.11 -18.15 -1.05
CA LYS A 195 7.28 -17.14 -2.11
C LYS A 195 7.86 -17.76 -3.38
N LYS A 196 8.83 -18.68 -3.26
CA LYS A 196 9.36 -19.43 -4.42
C LYS A 196 8.29 -20.28 -5.10
N VAL A 197 7.42 -20.94 -4.33
CA VAL A 197 6.31 -21.74 -4.87
C VAL A 197 5.29 -20.84 -5.57
N LYS A 198 4.86 -19.75 -4.94
CA LYS A 198 3.92 -18.76 -5.54
C LYS A 198 4.47 -18.17 -6.84
N LYS A 199 5.75 -17.77 -6.87
CA LYS A 199 6.39 -17.23 -8.08
C LYS A 199 6.44 -18.25 -9.23
N ARG A 200 6.71 -19.53 -8.92
CA ARG A 200 6.68 -20.62 -9.91
C ARG A 200 5.27 -20.89 -10.44
N ALA A 201 4.24 -20.77 -9.61
CA ALA A 201 2.85 -20.93 -10.04
C ALA A 201 2.42 -19.80 -10.99
N ILE A 202 2.72 -18.54 -10.65
CA ILE A 202 2.39 -17.36 -11.48
C ILE A 202 3.09 -17.42 -12.84
N GLY A 203 4.39 -17.79 -12.86
CA GLY A 203 5.15 -17.89 -14.11
C GLY A 203 4.72 -19.03 -15.05
N LYS A 204 3.99 -20.04 -14.55
CA LYS A 204 3.39 -21.09 -15.39
C LYS A 204 2.05 -20.68 -15.98
N GLY A 205 1.25 -19.89 -15.26
CA GLY A 205 -0.03 -19.36 -15.76
C GLY A 205 0.14 -18.35 -16.90
N ALA A 206 1.18 -17.52 -16.87
CA ALA A 206 1.45 -16.51 -17.90
C ALA A 206 1.96 -17.06 -19.24
N ARG A 207 2.23 -18.37 -19.37
CA ARG A 207 2.69 -19.02 -20.62
C ARG A 207 1.61 -19.85 -21.32
N GLN A 208 0.41 -19.96 -20.76
CA GLN A 208 -0.70 -20.76 -21.30
C GLN A 208 -1.95 -19.93 -21.64
N GLY A 209 -1.86 -18.60 -21.56
CA GLY A 209 -2.94 -17.67 -21.93
C GLY A 209 -2.59 -16.91 -23.21
#